data_AF-A0A9E4FG98-F1
#
_entry.id   AF-A0A9E4FG98-F1
#
_cell.length_a   1.000
_cell.length_b   1.000
_cell.length_c   1.000
_cell.angle_alpha   90.00
_cell.angle_beta   90.00
_cell.angle_gamma   90.00
#
_symmetry.space_group_name_H-M   'P 1'
#
loop_
_entity.id
_entity.type
_entity.pdbx_description
1 polymer ?
#
loop_
_entity_poly.entity_id
_entity_poly.type
_entity_poly.pdbx_seq_one_letter_code
_entity_poly.pdbx_strand_id
1 'polypeptide(L)'
;EGNGKPRWLFRHSEPDLVERDFLGKRDWRVLDAKFLDLAPDGFASALAFFSRTSFRFYIPAFMIAELRGLLECATPTFYLTHGLYEPSKSQLINPRSYGNKTWFDDARERFTAFDRDQSLAVIAYLEWAAEAHDGFEREYVEPALDNYWRGKVAGEALPGA
;
A
#
# COMPACT_ATOMS: atom_id res chain seq x y z
N GLU A 1 15.34 -41.09 3.52
CA GLU A 1 16.17 -39.91 3.84
C GLU A 1 15.83 -38.79 2.86
N GLY A 2 15.27 -37.70 3.39
CA GLY A 2 14.64 -36.64 2.60
C GLY A 2 15.67 -35.72 1.96
N ASN A 3 15.59 -35.60 0.64
CA ASN A 3 16.35 -34.68 -0.19
C ASN A 3 15.90 -33.23 0.06
N GLY A 4 16.25 -32.67 1.22
CA GLY A 4 16.01 -31.27 1.57
C GLY A 4 17.10 -30.40 0.95
N LYS A 5 16.84 -29.84 -0.23
CA LYS A 5 17.73 -28.80 -0.79
C LYS A 5 17.80 -27.61 0.19
N PRO A 6 18.99 -27.04 0.45
CA PRO A 6 19.12 -25.93 1.38
C PRO A 6 18.31 -24.70 0.94
N ARG A 7 17.75 -23.97 1.91
CA ARG A 7 16.80 -22.83 1.73
C ARG A 7 17.33 -21.72 0.80
N TRP A 8 18.64 -21.64 0.59
CA TRP A 8 19.29 -20.64 -0.28
C TRP A 8 19.28 -21.00 -1.77
N LEU A 9 18.71 -22.15 -2.17
CA LEU A 9 18.59 -22.57 -3.57
C LEU A 9 17.35 -22.04 -4.31
N PHE A 10 16.49 -21.25 -3.65
CA PHE A 10 15.39 -20.57 -4.33
C PHE A 10 15.91 -19.33 -5.04
N ARG A 11 16.10 -19.46 -6.36
CA ARG A 11 16.58 -18.44 -7.30
C ARG A 11 15.47 -17.42 -7.66
N HIS A 12 14.61 -17.09 -6.72
CA HIS A 12 13.49 -16.16 -6.93
C HIS A 12 13.58 -15.05 -5.91
N SER A 13 13.57 -13.81 -6.40
CA SER A 13 13.47 -12.64 -5.54
C SER A 13 12.06 -12.56 -4.94
N GLU A 14 11.91 -11.87 -3.81
CA GLU A 14 10.61 -11.62 -3.19
C GLU A 14 9.57 -11.02 -4.17
N PRO A 15 9.92 -10.05 -5.05
CA PRO A 15 9.05 -9.62 -6.15
C PRO A 15 8.53 -10.77 -7.04
N ASP A 16 9.39 -11.72 -7.42
CA ASP A 16 9.02 -12.84 -8.29
C ASP A 16 8.00 -13.76 -7.59
N LEU A 17 8.12 -13.90 -6.26
CA LEU A 17 7.17 -14.66 -5.46
C LEU A 17 5.81 -13.97 -5.39
N VAL A 18 5.77 -12.64 -5.22
CA VAL A 18 4.51 -11.87 -5.29
C VAL A 18 3.85 -12.04 -6.65
N GLU A 19 4.61 -11.90 -7.74
CA GLU A 19 4.06 -12.04 -9.08
C GLU A 19 3.41 -13.43 -9.28
N ARG A 20 4.12 -14.49 -8.90
CA ARG A 20 3.61 -15.86 -8.98
C ARG A 20 2.34 -16.06 -8.15
N ASP A 21 2.35 -15.59 -6.91
CA ASP A 21 1.24 -15.81 -5.98
C ASP A 21 -0.02 -15.05 -6.40
N PHE A 22 0.12 -13.89 -7.05
CA PHE A 22 -1.01 -13.10 -7.57
C PHE A 22 -1.39 -13.40 -9.02
N LEU A 23 -0.63 -14.24 -9.73
CA LEU A 23 -0.90 -14.58 -11.12
C LEU A 23 -2.27 -15.26 -11.25
N GLY A 24 -3.09 -14.75 -12.17
CA GLY A 24 -4.42 -15.29 -12.47
C GLY A 24 -5.52 -14.93 -11.47
N LYS A 25 -5.22 -14.21 -10.38
CA LYS A 25 -6.21 -13.76 -9.39
C LYS A 25 -6.97 -12.53 -9.89
N ARG A 26 -7.95 -12.76 -10.76
CA ARG A 26 -8.71 -11.69 -11.45
C ARG A 26 -9.92 -11.16 -10.69
N ASP A 27 -10.18 -11.67 -9.49
CA ASP A 27 -11.24 -11.17 -8.62
C ASP A 27 -10.67 -10.99 -7.22
N TRP A 28 -10.47 -9.73 -6.82
CA TRP A 28 -9.91 -9.41 -5.51
C TRP A 28 -10.88 -9.72 -4.37
N ARG A 29 -12.20 -9.82 -4.64
CA ARG A 29 -13.26 -9.98 -3.63
C ARG A 29 -13.28 -11.36 -2.98
N VAL A 30 -12.68 -12.34 -3.66
CA VAL A 30 -12.61 -13.74 -3.21
C VAL A 30 -11.24 -14.10 -2.63
N LEU A 31 -10.36 -13.12 -2.44
CA LEU A 31 -9.05 -13.35 -1.84
C LEU A 31 -9.21 -13.59 -0.34
N ASP A 32 -8.59 -14.66 0.12
CA ASP A 32 -8.55 -15.03 1.53
C ASP A 32 -7.70 -14.03 2.34
N ALA A 33 -8.18 -13.62 3.52
CA ALA A 33 -7.50 -12.62 4.34
C ALA A 33 -6.13 -13.10 4.81
N LYS A 34 -5.99 -14.38 5.18
CA LYS A 34 -4.69 -14.94 5.59
C LYS A 34 -3.70 -14.97 4.43
N PHE A 35 -4.17 -15.25 3.21
CA PHE A 35 -3.33 -15.08 2.02
C PHE A 35 -2.87 -13.63 1.85
N LEU A 36 -3.77 -12.65 1.96
CA LEU A 36 -3.41 -11.23 1.84
C LEU A 36 -2.39 -10.80 2.89
N ASP A 37 -2.60 -11.22 4.15
CA ASP A 37 -1.78 -10.82 5.29
C ASP A 37 -0.35 -11.37 5.24
N LEU A 38 -0.18 -12.57 4.66
CA LEU A 38 1.10 -13.28 4.67
C LEU A 38 1.79 -13.31 3.32
N ALA A 39 1.16 -12.87 2.23
CA ALA A 39 1.79 -12.97 0.91
C ALA A 39 2.99 -12.01 0.75
N PRO A 40 4.05 -12.46 0.05
CA PRO A 40 4.32 -13.84 -0.38
C PRO A 40 4.95 -14.67 0.74
N ASP A 41 4.72 -15.99 0.76
CA ASP A 41 5.45 -16.97 1.62
C ASP A 41 5.64 -16.59 3.11
N GLY A 42 4.71 -15.85 3.72
CA GLY A 42 4.79 -15.41 5.11
C GLY A 42 5.45 -14.04 5.34
N PHE A 43 5.92 -13.35 4.29
CA PHE A 43 6.65 -12.08 4.42
C PHE A 43 5.77 -10.85 4.60
N ALA A 44 4.46 -10.94 4.32
CA ALA A 44 3.52 -9.82 4.46
C ALA A 44 3.89 -8.56 3.64
N SER A 45 4.60 -8.74 2.52
CA SER A 45 5.23 -7.66 1.77
C SER A 45 4.60 -7.39 0.41
N ALA A 46 3.53 -8.08 0.04
CA ALA A 46 2.90 -7.96 -1.28
C ALA A 46 2.61 -6.49 -1.70
N LEU A 47 2.14 -5.66 -0.76
CA LEU A 47 1.83 -4.24 -1.01
C LEU A 47 3.06 -3.40 -1.39
N ALA A 48 4.27 -3.81 -1.02
CA ALA A 48 5.51 -3.13 -1.38
C ALA A 48 5.90 -3.36 -2.85
N PHE A 49 5.51 -4.51 -3.43
CA PHE A 49 5.95 -4.93 -4.76
C PHE A 49 4.89 -4.76 -5.86
N PHE A 50 3.66 -4.41 -5.49
CA PHE A 50 2.62 -4.15 -6.48
C PHE A 50 2.96 -2.99 -7.40
N SER A 51 2.79 -3.22 -8.71
CA SER A 51 2.67 -2.14 -9.68
C SER A 51 1.51 -1.20 -9.30
N ARG A 52 1.50 0.03 -9.81
CA ARG A 52 0.41 1.00 -9.57
C ARG A 52 -0.97 0.42 -9.91
N THR A 53 -1.06 -0.29 -11.03
CA THR A 53 -2.28 -0.95 -11.49
C THR A 53 -2.70 -2.07 -10.55
N SER A 54 -1.75 -2.94 -10.14
CA SER A 54 -2.02 -4.04 -9.21
C SER A 54 -2.43 -3.53 -7.84
N PHE A 55 -1.77 -2.48 -7.35
CA PHE A 55 -2.09 -1.85 -6.07
C PHE A 55 -3.51 -1.33 -6.06
N ARG A 56 -3.90 -0.52 -7.06
CA ARG A 56 -5.28 -0.02 -7.20
C ARG A 56 -6.31 -1.16 -7.26
N PHE A 57 -5.96 -2.26 -7.93
CA PHE A 57 -6.86 -3.41 -8.07
C PHE A 57 -7.03 -4.21 -6.77
N TYR A 58 -5.95 -4.46 -6.01
CA TYR A 58 -5.97 -5.33 -4.84
C TYR A 58 -6.17 -4.60 -3.51
N ILE A 59 -5.83 -3.31 -3.40
CA ILE A 59 -5.93 -2.57 -2.12
C ILE A 59 -7.33 -2.63 -1.46
N PRO A 60 -8.48 -2.72 -2.19
CA PRO A 60 -9.78 -2.88 -1.55
C PRO A 60 -9.90 -4.16 -0.72
N ALA A 61 -9.28 -5.26 -1.16
CA ALA A 61 -9.30 -6.52 -0.43
C ALA A 61 -8.58 -6.39 0.93
N PHE A 62 -7.44 -5.70 0.92
CA PHE A 62 -6.64 -5.42 2.11
C PHE A 62 -7.38 -4.50 3.09
N MET A 63 -7.93 -3.38 2.61
CA MET A 63 -8.73 -2.47 3.46
C MET A 63 -9.91 -3.20 4.12
N ILE A 64 -10.64 -4.04 3.37
CA ILE A 64 -11.77 -4.81 3.90
C ILE A 64 -11.31 -5.87 4.91
N ALA A 65 -10.16 -6.52 4.69
CA ALA A 65 -9.61 -7.49 5.62
C ALA A 65 -9.22 -6.82 6.96
N GLU A 66 -8.60 -5.64 6.91
CA GLU A 66 -8.24 -4.88 8.11
C GLU A 66 -9.46 -4.35 8.86
N LEU A 67 -10.46 -3.82 8.14
CA LEU A 67 -11.75 -3.40 8.72
C LEU A 67 -12.45 -4.53 9.48
N ARG A 68 -12.17 -5.79 9.12
CA ARG A 68 -12.71 -6.99 9.77
C ARG A 68 -11.81 -7.54 10.88
N GLY A 69 -10.66 -6.90 11.15
CA GLY A 69 -9.67 -7.36 12.12
C GLY A 69 -8.98 -8.66 11.71
N LEU A 70 -8.81 -8.88 10.40
CA LEU A 70 -8.26 -10.13 9.85
C LEU A 70 -6.80 -10.02 9.38
N LEU A 71 -6.19 -8.84 9.49
CA LEU A 71 -4.77 -8.63 9.19
C LEU A 71 -3.98 -8.52 10.50
N GLU A 72 -2.84 -9.20 10.57
CA GLU A 72 -1.90 -9.11 11.70
C GLU A 72 -0.60 -8.40 11.29
N CYS A 73 -0.20 -8.53 10.02
CA CYS A 73 1.11 -8.10 9.54
C CYS A 73 1.03 -7.05 8.41
N ALA A 74 0.12 -7.23 7.45
CA ALA A 74 -0.06 -6.28 6.37
C ALA A 74 -0.70 -4.99 6.90
N THR A 75 -0.14 -3.83 6.53
CA THR A 75 -0.57 -2.51 7.01
C THR A 75 -1.02 -1.60 5.86
N PRO A 76 -2.24 -1.77 5.34
CA PRO A 76 -2.75 -0.96 4.23
C PRO A 76 -2.74 0.54 4.53
N THR A 77 -2.97 0.94 5.79
CA THR A 77 -2.86 2.33 6.27
C THR A 77 -1.50 2.93 5.93
N PHE A 78 -0.41 2.22 6.25
CA PHE A 78 0.95 2.67 5.93
C PHE A 78 1.14 2.87 4.42
N TYR A 79 0.70 1.93 3.59
CA TYR A 79 0.87 2.05 2.13
C TYR A 79 -0.04 3.11 1.47
N LEU A 80 -1.06 3.59 2.18
CA LEU A 80 -1.96 4.65 1.73
C LEU A 80 -1.57 6.04 2.26
N THR A 81 -0.69 6.12 3.26
CA THR A 81 -0.24 7.38 3.86
C THR A 81 1.25 7.68 3.60
N HIS A 82 2.10 6.65 3.46
CA HIS A 82 3.54 6.85 3.28
C HIS A 82 3.86 7.72 2.07
N GLY A 83 4.73 8.71 2.27
CA GLY A 83 5.06 9.73 1.27
C GLY A 83 4.09 10.90 1.22
N LEU A 84 2.98 10.88 1.98
CA LEU A 84 2.00 11.98 2.01
C LEU A 84 2.07 12.83 3.29
N TYR A 85 2.86 12.45 4.29
CA TYR A 85 3.04 13.20 5.54
C TYR A 85 4.52 13.46 5.83
N GLU A 86 4.85 14.48 6.64
CA GLU A 86 6.24 14.74 7.05
C GLU A 86 6.72 13.74 8.12
N PRO A 87 7.99 13.32 8.11
CA PRO A 87 9.04 13.74 7.19
C PRO A 87 9.03 12.99 5.84
N SER A 88 8.22 11.94 5.71
CA SER A 88 8.29 11.03 4.56
C SER A 88 8.14 11.75 3.22
N LYS A 89 7.21 12.71 3.11
CA LYS A 89 6.91 13.40 1.86
C LYS A 89 8.09 14.19 1.28
N SER A 90 8.91 14.81 2.13
CA SER A 90 10.05 15.63 1.71
C SER A 90 11.34 14.82 1.47
N GLN A 91 11.36 13.55 1.88
CA GLN A 91 12.52 12.68 1.75
C GLN A 91 12.72 12.23 0.29
N LEU A 92 13.96 12.32 -0.18
CA LEU A 92 14.38 11.81 -1.48
C LEU A 92 14.43 10.28 -1.50
N ILE A 93 13.90 9.68 -2.55
CA ILE A 93 14.05 8.25 -2.85
C ILE A 93 15.43 8.07 -3.44
N ASN A 94 16.29 7.28 -2.77
CA ASN A 94 17.66 6.91 -3.19
C ASN A 94 18.22 7.82 -4.32
N PRO A 95 18.81 8.98 -3.97
CA PRO A 95 19.16 10.01 -4.96
C PRO A 95 20.09 9.54 -6.07
N ARG A 96 20.85 8.46 -5.83
CA ARG A 96 21.75 7.86 -6.82
C ARG A 96 20.99 7.20 -7.98
N SER A 97 19.78 6.72 -7.73
CA SER A 97 18.97 5.96 -8.70
C SER A 97 17.77 6.76 -9.21
N TYR A 98 17.21 7.66 -8.38
CA TYR A 98 15.99 8.41 -8.72
C TYR A 98 16.17 9.93 -8.72
N GLY A 99 17.40 10.43 -8.61
CA GLY A 99 17.70 11.86 -8.66
C GLY A 99 17.00 12.64 -7.54
N ASN A 100 16.17 13.62 -7.93
CA ASN A 100 15.45 14.48 -6.99
C ASN A 100 14.03 13.98 -6.68
N LYS A 101 13.66 12.75 -7.08
CA LYS A 101 12.31 12.22 -6.81
C LYS A 101 12.11 12.04 -5.31
N THR A 102 11.07 12.67 -4.78
CA THR A 102 10.64 12.50 -3.39
C THR A 102 9.68 11.33 -3.24
N TRP A 103 9.45 10.88 -2.01
CA TRP A 103 8.34 9.96 -1.74
C TRP A 103 6.97 10.57 -2.04
N PHE A 104 6.83 11.91 -1.95
CA PHE A 104 5.59 12.57 -2.37
C PHE A 104 5.33 12.43 -3.86
N ASP A 105 6.35 12.61 -4.69
CA ASP A 105 6.24 12.44 -6.14
C ASP A 105 5.82 11.01 -6.48
N ASP A 106 6.43 10.02 -5.84
CA ASP A 106 6.10 8.60 -6.04
C ASP A 106 4.68 8.24 -5.57
N ALA A 107 4.27 8.73 -4.40
CA ALA A 107 2.92 8.52 -3.87
C ALA A 107 1.85 9.16 -4.79
N ARG A 108 2.05 10.41 -5.24
CA ARG A 108 1.16 11.07 -6.20
C ARG A 108 1.03 10.26 -7.48
N GLU A 109 2.16 9.82 -8.01
CA GLU A 109 2.26 8.96 -9.19
C GLU A 109 1.51 7.62 -9.02
N ARG A 110 1.60 7.00 -7.84
CA ARG A 110 0.94 5.74 -7.49
C ARG A 110 -0.58 5.91 -7.41
N PHE A 111 -1.05 7.00 -6.82
CA PHE A 111 -2.48 7.24 -6.56
C PHE A 111 -3.19 8.04 -7.65
N THR A 112 -2.48 8.55 -8.66
CA THR A 112 -3.07 9.28 -9.80
C THR A 112 -4.21 8.51 -10.46
N ALA A 113 -4.05 7.19 -10.64
CA ALA A 113 -5.02 6.35 -11.33
C ALA A 113 -6.30 6.04 -10.52
N PHE A 114 -6.37 6.41 -9.24
CA PHE A 114 -7.58 6.24 -8.45
C PHE A 114 -8.64 7.22 -8.94
N ASP A 115 -9.83 6.72 -9.26
CA ASP A 115 -10.98 7.56 -9.57
C ASP A 115 -11.55 8.21 -8.30
N ARG A 116 -12.59 9.03 -8.48
CA ARG A 116 -13.20 9.77 -7.37
C ARG A 116 -13.79 8.84 -6.31
N ASP A 117 -14.50 7.80 -6.71
CA ASP A 117 -15.19 6.88 -5.79
C ASP A 117 -14.18 6.02 -5.03
N GLN A 118 -13.13 5.56 -5.71
CA GLN A 118 -12.00 4.87 -5.09
C GLN A 118 -11.28 5.76 -4.08
N SER A 119 -11.08 7.04 -4.41
CA SER A 119 -10.43 8.00 -3.52
C SER A 119 -11.30 8.31 -2.29
N LEU A 120 -12.62 8.44 -2.47
CA LEU A 120 -13.57 8.57 -1.36
C LEU A 120 -13.56 7.34 -0.44
N ALA A 121 -13.48 6.13 -1.02
CA ALA A 121 -13.39 4.90 -0.24
C ALA A 121 -12.09 4.85 0.58
N VAL A 122 -10.96 5.30 0.01
CA VAL A 122 -9.69 5.43 0.74
C VAL A 122 -9.79 6.46 1.87
N ILE A 123 -10.39 7.63 1.63
CA ILE A 123 -10.59 8.64 2.68
C ILE A 123 -11.40 8.06 3.84
N ALA A 124 -12.54 7.45 3.56
CA ALA A 124 -13.40 6.88 4.59
C ALA A 124 -12.70 5.77 5.39
N TYR A 125 -11.91 4.94 4.71
CA TYR A 125 -11.11 3.91 5.36
C TYR A 125 -10.01 4.51 6.25
N LEU A 126 -9.30 5.55 5.79
CA LEU A 126 -8.26 6.21 6.56
C LEU A 126 -8.83 6.94 7.79
N GLU A 127 -9.97 7.61 7.65
CA GLU A 127 -10.68 8.25 8.77
C GLU A 127 -11.07 7.21 9.83
N TRP A 128 -11.56 6.04 9.42
CA TRP A 128 -11.76 4.91 10.34
C TRP A 128 -10.46 4.46 11.01
N ALA A 129 -9.37 4.31 10.25
CA ALA A 129 -8.08 3.86 10.78
C ALA A 129 -7.52 4.85 11.85
N ALA A 130 -7.72 6.16 11.65
CA ALA A 130 -7.35 7.19 12.61
C ALA A 130 -8.15 7.15 13.94
N GLU A 131 -9.31 6.49 13.94
CA GLU A 131 -10.16 6.29 15.12
C GLU A 131 -9.95 4.91 15.78
N ALA A 132 -9.62 3.88 14.99
CA ALA A 132 -9.61 2.49 15.45
C ALA A 132 -8.45 2.11 16.40
N HIS A 133 -7.29 2.78 16.31
CA HIS A 133 -6.05 2.36 16.97
C HIS A 133 -5.51 3.39 17.97
N ASP A 134 -6.16 3.60 19.12
CA ASP A 134 -5.71 4.47 20.23
C ASP A 134 -5.17 5.86 19.82
N GLY A 135 -5.52 6.32 18.61
CA GLY A 135 -4.98 7.53 17.98
C GLY A 135 -3.55 7.44 17.43
N PHE A 136 -2.86 6.28 17.45
CA PHE A 136 -1.48 6.16 16.92
C PHE A 136 -1.41 6.49 15.43
N GLU A 137 -2.30 5.91 14.61
CA GLU A 137 -2.33 6.15 13.16
C GLU A 137 -2.72 7.59 12.81
N ARG A 138 -3.43 8.29 13.71
CA ARG A 138 -3.93 9.65 13.47
C ARG A 138 -2.82 10.63 13.14
N GLU A 139 -1.64 10.47 13.72
CA GLU A 139 -0.47 11.34 13.49
C GLU A 139 -0.02 11.34 12.02
N TYR A 140 -0.22 10.22 11.31
CA TYR A 140 0.19 10.07 9.92
C TYR A 140 -0.98 10.20 8.95
N VAL A 141 -2.16 9.76 9.38
CA VAL A 141 -3.39 9.79 8.57
C VAL A 141 -3.86 11.22 8.31
N GLU A 142 -4.05 12.05 9.34
CA GLU A 142 -4.62 13.40 9.12
C GLU A 142 -3.75 14.25 8.17
N PRO A 143 -2.42 14.31 8.34
CA PRO A 143 -1.59 15.02 7.38
C PRO A 143 -1.64 14.41 5.97
N ALA A 144 -1.75 13.08 5.83
CA ALA A 144 -1.87 12.44 4.52
C ALA A 144 -3.21 12.77 3.83
N LEU A 145 -4.30 12.84 4.60
CA LEU A 145 -5.61 13.26 4.12
C LEU A 145 -5.58 14.71 3.60
N ASP A 146 -5.00 15.62 4.39
CA ASP A 146 -4.91 17.04 4.05
C ASP A 146 -3.95 17.33 2.89
N ASN A 147 -2.79 16.68 2.87
CA ASN A 147 -1.77 16.94 1.84
C ASN A 147 -2.15 16.37 0.46
N TYR A 148 -3.05 15.39 0.37
CA TYR A 148 -3.34 14.71 -0.90
C TYR A 148 -4.79 14.28 -1.08
N TRP A 149 -5.32 13.39 -0.23
CA TRP A 149 -6.57 12.67 -0.54
C TRP A 149 -7.79 13.60 -0.64
N ARG A 150 -7.95 14.53 0.31
CA ARG A 150 -9.06 15.50 0.31
C ARG A 150 -8.99 16.42 -0.90
N GLY A 151 -7.80 16.98 -1.18
CA GLY A 151 -7.56 17.84 -2.35
C GLY A 151 -7.79 17.12 -3.69
N LYS A 152 -7.38 15.85 -3.81
CA LYS A 152 -7.61 15.03 -5.01
C LYS A 152 -9.09 14.89 -5.33
N VAL A 153 -9.95 14.68 -4.34
CA VAL A 153 -11.40 14.55 -4.54
C VAL A 153 -12.06 15.91 -4.83
N ALA A 154 -11.57 16.99 -4.21
CA ALA A 154 -12.03 18.35 -4.46
C ALA A 154 -11.65 18.87 -5.85
N GLY A 155 -10.70 18.22 -6.55
CA GLY A 155 -10.16 18.69 -7.82
C GLY A 155 -9.21 19.87 -7.66
N GLU A 156 -8.64 20.05 -6.47
CA GLU A 156 -7.71 21.13 -6.15
C GLU A 156 -6.35 20.87 -6.76
N ALA A 157 -5.63 21.95 -7.09
CA ALA A 157 -4.22 21.86 -7.43
C ALA A 157 -3.44 21.43 -6.19
N LEU A 158 -2.81 20.25 -6.25
CA LEU A 158 -2.03 19.72 -5.14
C LEU A 158 -0.84 20.66 -4.82
N PRO A 159 -0.52 20.90 -3.54
CA PRO A 159 0.61 21.75 -3.17
C PRO A 159 1.92 21.26 -3.80
N GLY A 160 2.70 22.15 -4.41
CA GLY A 160 3.98 21.84 -5.03
C GLY A 160 3.91 21.33 -6.48
N ALA A 161 2.90 21.76 -7.25
CA ALA A 161 2.92 21.72 -8.71
C ALA A 161 3.75 22.87 -9.30
#